data_AF-A0A833LKA7-F1
#
_entry.id   AF-A0A833LKA7-F1
#
_cell.length_a   1.000
_cell.length_b   1.000
_cell.length_c   1.000
_cell.angle_alpha   90.00
_cell.angle_beta   90.00
_cell.angle_gamma   90.00
#
_symmetry.space_group_name_H-M   'P 1'
#
loop_
_entity.id
_entity.type
_entity.pdbx_description
1 polymer ?
#
loop_
_entity_poly.entity_id
_entity_poly.type
_entity_poly.pdbx_seq_one_letter_code
_entity_poly.pdbx_strand_id
1 'polypeptide(L)'
;MVALQQQFAQALLDPDAALPGSLTAHTRRAPHRRFAVYRNNVVVGLVNALRARFPATERIVGEEFFFAMARLFVPAHPPRSKILREYGDDFPAFIAAFAPAAPLAYLPDVARLEAARTRAYHAADAVPLDPAA
;
A
#
# COMPACT_ATOMS: atom_id res chain seq x y z
N MET A 1 -11.20 -24.11 1.24
CA MET A 1 -9.81 -23.59 1.17
C MET A 1 -9.76 -22.06 1.08
N VAL A 2 -10.61 -21.42 0.28
CA VAL A 2 -10.65 -19.95 0.08
C VAL A 2 -11.04 -19.16 1.35
N ALA A 3 -12.01 -19.65 2.13
CA ALA A 3 -12.49 -18.96 3.33
C ALA A 3 -11.40 -18.74 4.40
N LEU A 4 -10.51 -19.73 4.60
CA LEU A 4 -9.40 -19.59 5.54
C LEU A 4 -8.39 -18.54 5.08
N GLN A 5 -8.04 -18.53 3.79
CA GLN A 5 -7.10 -17.56 3.24
C GLN A 5 -7.65 -16.13 3.33
N GLN A 6 -8.96 -15.95 3.10
CA GLN A 6 -9.65 -14.67 3.26
C GLN A 6 -9.68 -14.21 4.71
N GLN A 7 -10.07 -15.09 5.64
CA GLN A 7 -10.07 -14.78 7.08
C GLN A 7 -8.68 -14.43 7.59
N PHE A 8 -7.65 -15.16 7.12
CA PHE A 8 -6.27 -14.88 7.44
C PHE A 8 -5.85 -13.50 6.91
N ALA A 9 -6.10 -13.21 5.62
CA ALA A 9 -5.75 -11.93 5.01
C ALA A 9 -6.46 -10.74 5.67
N GLN A 10 -7.75 -10.85 5.98
CA GLN A 10 -8.49 -9.83 6.71
C GLN A 10 -7.91 -9.60 8.09
N ALA A 11 -7.62 -10.68 8.83
CA ALA A 11 -7.02 -10.59 10.14
C ALA A 11 -5.60 -10.00 10.11
N LEU A 12 -4.90 -9.93 8.97
CA LEU A 12 -3.60 -9.24 8.88
C LEU A 12 -3.72 -7.72 8.85
N LEU A 13 -4.80 -7.22 8.25
CA LEU A 13 -5.00 -5.80 7.97
C LEU A 13 -5.81 -5.09 9.07
N ASP A 14 -6.56 -5.88 9.84
CA ASP A 14 -7.29 -5.41 11.02
C ASP A 14 -6.51 -5.75 12.31
N PRO A 15 -6.00 -4.74 13.04
CA PRO A 15 -5.27 -4.95 14.28
C PRO A 15 -6.16 -5.50 15.41
N ASP A 16 -7.46 -5.22 15.38
CA ASP A 16 -8.43 -5.60 16.41
C ASP A 16 -9.14 -6.93 16.10
N ALA A 17 -9.01 -7.43 14.86
CA ALA A 17 -9.55 -8.74 14.49
C ALA A 17 -8.99 -9.87 15.37
N ALA A 18 -9.86 -10.81 15.72
CA ALA A 18 -9.45 -12.06 16.35
C ALA A 18 -8.57 -12.90 15.41
N LEU A 19 -7.72 -13.76 15.99
CA LEU A 19 -6.97 -14.74 15.20
C LEU A 19 -7.95 -15.73 14.56
N PRO A 20 -7.72 -16.17 13.31
CA PRO A 20 -8.49 -17.26 12.72
C PRO A 20 -8.41 -18.50 13.62
N GLY A 21 -9.55 -19.09 13.99
CA GLY A 21 -9.60 -20.21 14.95
C GLY A 21 -8.86 -21.48 14.52
N SER A 22 -8.59 -21.63 13.23
CA SER A 22 -7.80 -22.73 12.67
C SER A 22 -6.27 -22.50 12.74
N LEU A 23 -5.83 -21.36 13.28
CA LEU A 23 -4.41 -21.02 13.36
C LEU A 23 -3.75 -21.74 14.54
N THR A 24 -2.99 -22.79 14.26
CA THR A 24 -2.30 -23.59 15.28
C THR A 24 -0.82 -23.23 15.41
N ALA A 25 -0.26 -23.40 16.60
CA ALA A 25 1.18 -23.34 16.83
C ALA A 25 1.69 -24.68 17.37
N HIS A 26 2.97 -24.97 17.15
CA HIS A 26 3.64 -26.14 17.72
C HIS A 26 3.52 -26.24 19.25
N THR A 27 3.29 -25.11 19.93
CA THR A 27 3.11 -25.02 21.39
C THR A 27 1.68 -25.32 21.87
N ARG A 28 0.75 -25.70 20.99
CA ARG A 28 -0.70 -25.87 21.28
C ARG A 28 -1.41 -24.64 21.87
N ARG A 29 -0.74 -23.47 21.89
CA ARG A 29 -1.31 -22.17 22.27
C ARG A 29 -1.58 -21.32 21.03
N ALA A 30 -2.61 -20.48 21.08
CA ALA A 30 -2.87 -19.50 20.02
C ALA A 30 -1.66 -18.54 19.87
N PRO A 31 -1.08 -18.39 18.66
CA PRO A 31 0.19 -17.68 18.48
C PRO A 31 0.05 -16.15 18.38
N HIS A 32 -0.69 -15.53 19.30
CA HIS A 32 -0.99 -14.08 19.29
C HIS A 32 0.23 -13.19 19.03
N ARG A 33 1.34 -13.41 19.77
CA ARG A 33 2.56 -12.61 19.63
C ARG A 33 3.20 -12.73 18.24
N ARG A 34 3.26 -13.96 17.68
CA ARG A 34 3.85 -14.18 16.36
C ARG A 34 2.96 -13.59 15.27
N PHE A 35 1.65 -13.72 15.42
CA PHE A 35 0.69 -13.13 14.49
C PHE A 35 0.76 -11.61 14.50
N ALA A 36 0.88 -10.98 15.67
CA ALA A 36 1.07 -9.53 15.79
C ALA A 36 2.36 -9.04 15.10
N VAL A 37 3.47 -9.76 15.22
CA VAL A 37 4.70 -9.45 14.47
C VAL A 37 4.45 -9.55 12.96
N TYR A 38 3.74 -10.59 12.52
CA TYR A 38 3.45 -10.78 11.11
C TYR A 38 2.53 -9.69 10.54
N ARG A 39 1.48 -9.27 11.29
CA ARG A 39 0.66 -8.08 10.98
C ARG A 39 1.51 -6.84 10.75
N ASN A 40 2.40 -6.55 11.70
CA ASN A 40 3.28 -5.38 11.62
C ASN A 40 4.18 -5.44 10.38
N ASN A 41 4.75 -6.61 10.08
CA ASN A 41 5.60 -6.78 8.91
C ASN A 41 4.83 -6.56 7.59
N VAL A 42 3.57 -6.98 7.52
CA VAL A 42 2.72 -6.73 6.35
C VAL A 42 2.50 -5.23 6.16
N VAL A 43 2.10 -4.51 7.21
CA VAL A 43 1.86 -3.06 7.13
C VAL A 43 3.14 -2.32 6.76
N VAL A 44 4.26 -2.61 7.43
CA VAL A 44 5.56 -1.99 7.12
C VAL A 44 6.01 -2.29 5.69
N GLY A 45 5.83 -3.54 5.23
CA GLY A 45 6.14 -3.93 3.85
C GLY A 45 5.34 -3.14 2.82
N LEU A 46 4.04 -2.95 3.06
CA LEU A 46 3.17 -2.16 2.18
C LEU A 46 3.51 -0.67 2.20
N VAL A 47 3.85 -0.11 3.35
CA VAL A 47 4.34 1.28 3.45
C VAL A 47 5.64 1.44 2.67
N ASN A 48 6.57 0.50 2.80
CA ASN A 48 7.83 0.53 2.05
C ASN A 48 7.62 0.41 0.54
N ALA A 49 6.62 -0.37 0.10
CA ALA A 49 6.24 -0.44 -1.31
C ALA A 49 5.72 0.91 -1.83
N LEU A 50 4.89 1.60 -1.05
CA LEU A 50 4.44 2.96 -1.38
C LEU A 50 5.62 3.93 -1.43
N ARG A 51 6.52 3.87 -0.45
CA ARG A 51 7.73 4.70 -0.43
C ARG A 51 8.57 4.55 -1.69
N ALA A 52 8.84 3.30 -2.08
CA ALA A 52 9.60 3.00 -3.30
C ALA A 52 8.89 3.50 -4.58
N ARG A 53 7.56 3.52 -4.57
CA ARG A 53 6.74 3.97 -5.70
C ARG A 53 6.57 5.49 -5.77
N PHE A 54 6.56 6.18 -4.64
CA PHE A 54 6.28 7.62 -4.53
C PHE A 54 7.43 8.43 -3.87
N PRO A 55 8.69 8.29 -4.32
CA PRO A 55 9.83 8.90 -3.66
C PRO A 55 9.86 10.44 -3.72
N ALA A 56 9.30 11.09 -4.74
CA ALA A 56 9.17 12.55 -4.79
C ALA A 56 8.10 13.04 -3.82
N THR A 57 6.96 12.34 -3.76
CA THR A 57 5.91 12.61 -2.77
C THR A 57 6.47 12.54 -1.34
N GLU A 58 7.26 11.52 -1.02
CA GLU A 58 7.94 11.42 0.29
C GLU A 58 8.88 12.60 0.54
N ARG A 59 9.74 12.95 -0.43
CA ARG A 59 10.69 14.06 -0.25
C ARG A 59 10.00 15.41 0.00
N ILE A 60 8.82 15.63 -0.57
CA ILE A 60 8.06 16.87 -0.38
C ILE A 60 7.51 16.96 1.05
N VAL A 61 6.94 15.87 1.57
CA VAL A 61 6.26 15.88 2.87
C VAL A 61 7.15 15.48 4.05
N GLY A 62 8.29 14.85 3.77
CA GLY A 62 9.18 14.24 4.75
C GLY A 62 8.79 12.80 5.11
N GLU A 63 9.79 12.05 5.60
CA GLU A 63 9.66 10.61 5.87
C GLU A 63 8.57 10.29 6.92
N GLU A 64 8.51 11.08 8.00
CA GLU A 64 7.56 10.85 9.10
C GLU A 64 6.12 11.07 8.67
N PHE A 65 5.86 12.16 7.95
CA PHE A 65 4.52 12.47 7.42
C PHE A 65 4.11 11.42 6.39
N PHE A 66 5.00 11.07 5.46
CA PHE A 66 4.73 10.05 4.46
C PHE A 66 4.40 8.71 5.12
N PHE A 67 5.20 8.30 6.11
CA PHE A 67 4.97 7.07 6.86
C PHE A 67 3.61 7.07 7.56
N ALA A 68 3.26 8.15 8.26
CA ALA A 68 1.97 8.26 8.94
C ALA A 68 0.79 8.21 7.94
N MET A 69 0.87 8.96 6.85
CA MET A 69 -0.13 8.99 5.79
C MET A 69 -0.30 7.61 5.12
N ALA A 70 0.81 6.96 4.76
CA ALA A 70 0.81 5.62 4.16
C ALA A 70 0.23 4.56 5.11
N ARG A 71 0.50 4.65 6.41
CA ARG A 71 -0.09 3.74 7.41
C ARG A 71 -1.60 3.83 7.52
N LEU A 72 -2.19 4.99 7.23
CA LEU A 72 -3.65 5.17 7.17
C LEU A 72 -4.22 4.66 5.84
N PHE A 73 -3.48 4.83 4.75
CA PHE A 73 -3.88 4.31 3.43
C PHE A 73 -3.96 2.79 3.39
N VAL A 74 -2.96 2.08 3.94
CA VAL A 74 -2.81 0.62 3.85
C VAL A 74 -4.05 -0.18 4.26
N PRO A 75 -4.65 0.01 5.45
CA PRO A 75 -5.84 -0.74 5.84
C PRO A 75 -7.09 -0.32 5.04
N ALA A 76 -7.17 0.94 4.59
CA ALA A 76 -8.30 1.44 3.81
C ALA A 76 -8.25 0.96 2.34
N HIS A 77 -7.06 0.70 1.80
CA HIS A 77 -6.84 0.32 0.41
C HIS A 77 -5.90 -0.88 0.32
N PRO A 78 -6.31 -2.07 0.79
CA PRO A 78 -5.43 -3.23 0.77
C PRO A 78 -5.11 -3.67 -0.67
N PRO A 79 -3.95 -4.34 -0.89
CA PRO A 79 -3.60 -4.86 -2.21
C PRO A 79 -4.68 -5.79 -2.76
N ARG A 80 -5.13 -5.51 -3.99
CA ARG A 80 -6.11 -6.34 -4.72
C ARG A 80 -5.45 -7.31 -5.71
N SER A 81 -4.14 -7.13 -5.95
CA SER A 81 -3.33 -7.90 -6.88
C SER A 81 -2.13 -8.51 -6.15
N LYS A 82 -1.61 -9.62 -6.66
CA LYS A 82 -0.35 -10.23 -6.19
C LYS A 82 0.88 -9.45 -6.69
N ILE A 83 0.68 -8.45 -7.53
CA ILE A 83 1.72 -7.67 -8.18
C ILE A 83 1.95 -6.38 -7.37
N LEU A 84 3.01 -6.36 -6.57
CA LEU A 84 3.27 -5.27 -5.61
C LEU A 84 3.56 -3.92 -6.29
N ARG A 85 4.08 -3.91 -7.52
CA ARG A 85 4.33 -2.67 -8.28
C ARG A 85 3.05 -1.90 -8.66
N GLU A 86 1.90 -2.58 -8.69
CA GLU A 86 0.57 -1.98 -8.95
C GLU A 86 -0.06 -1.42 -7.67
N TYR A 87 0.51 -1.75 -6.50
CA TYR A 87 -0.02 -1.29 -5.23
C TYR A 87 0.16 0.22 -5.07
N GLY A 88 -0.90 0.92 -4.67
CA GLY A 88 -0.92 2.38 -4.51
C GLY A 88 -1.52 3.17 -5.68
N ASP A 89 -2.19 2.53 -6.65
CA ASP A 89 -2.89 3.25 -7.74
C ASP A 89 -3.91 4.27 -7.21
N ASP A 90 -4.58 3.94 -6.10
CA ASP A 90 -5.56 4.80 -5.43
C ASP A 90 -4.91 5.86 -4.51
N PHE A 91 -3.59 5.80 -4.29
CA PHE A 91 -2.88 6.69 -3.36
C PHE A 91 -2.99 8.18 -3.70
N PRO A 92 -2.90 8.61 -4.98
CA PRO A 92 -3.07 10.03 -5.30
C PRO A 92 -4.49 10.54 -4.99
N ALA A 93 -5.52 9.74 -5.20
CA ALA A 93 -6.89 10.09 -4.85
C ALA A 93 -7.07 10.16 -3.33
N PHE A 94 -6.44 9.25 -2.59
CA PHE A 94 -6.38 9.30 -1.14
C PHE A 94 -5.72 10.58 -0.63
N ILE A 95 -4.56 10.96 -1.18
CA ILE A 95 -3.86 12.21 -0.79
C ILE A 95 -4.77 13.42 -1.03
N ALA A 96 -5.52 13.45 -2.14
CA ALA A 96 -6.44 14.56 -2.44
C ALA A 96 -7.56 14.73 -1.40
N ALA A 97 -7.96 13.64 -0.73
CA ALA A 97 -8.96 13.65 0.33
C ALA A 97 -8.34 13.73 1.74
N PHE A 98 -7.00 13.70 1.86
CA PHE A 98 -6.31 13.65 3.15
C PHE A 98 -6.13 15.06 3.72
N ALA A 99 -7.01 15.45 4.64
CA ALA A 99 -7.03 16.80 5.22
C ALA A 99 -5.66 17.33 5.71
N PRO A 100 -4.79 16.52 6.35
CA PRO A 100 -3.46 16.99 6.75
C PRO A 100 -2.53 17.36 5.58
N ALA A 101 -2.77 16.86 4.37
CA ALA A 101 -2.02 17.22 3.15
C ALA A 101 -2.64 18.40 2.37
N ALA A 102 -3.79 18.93 2.80
CA ALA A 102 -4.50 20.01 2.11
C ALA A 102 -3.65 21.28 1.85
N PRO A 103 -2.69 21.69 2.72
CA PRO A 103 -1.80 22.82 2.42
C PRO A 103 -0.93 22.61 1.17
N LEU A 104 -0.72 21.37 0.73
CA LEU A 104 0.05 21.01 -0.45
C LEU A 104 -0.90 20.57 -1.58
N ALA A 105 -1.68 21.50 -2.11
CA ALA A 105 -2.73 21.21 -3.11
C ALA A 105 -2.22 20.46 -4.36
N TYR A 106 -0.93 20.60 -4.70
CA TYR A 106 -0.30 19.95 -5.84
C TYR A 106 0.25 18.54 -5.54
N LEU A 107 0.29 18.11 -4.27
CA LEU A 107 0.84 16.82 -3.87
C LEU A 107 0.14 15.62 -4.53
N PRO A 108 -1.21 15.60 -4.68
CA PRO A 108 -1.88 14.55 -5.44
C PRO A 108 -1.39 14.45 -6.89
N ASP A 109 -1.09 15.57 -7.55
CA ASP A 109 -0.62 15.58 -8.93
C ASP A 109 0.80 15.02 -9.06
N VAL A 110 1.66 15.32 -8.10
CA VAL A 110 2.99 14.69 -8.01
C VAL A 110 2.85 13.18 -7.89
N ALA A 111 1.98 12.70 -6.99
CA ALA A 111 1.72 11.29 -6.83
C ALA A 111 1.12 10.65 -8.11
N ARG A 112 0.23 11.35 -8.83
CA ARG A 112 -0.30 10.89 -10.14
C ARG A 112 0.80 10.71 -11.17
N LEU A 113 1.74 11.66 -11.24
CA LEU A 113 2.89 11.59 -12.15
C LEU A 113 3.78 10.39 -11.82
N GLU A 114 4.09 10.17 -10.54
CA GLU A 114 4.87 9.01 -10.11
C GLU A 114 4.15 7.68 -10.43
N ALA A 115 2.84 7.61 -10.18
CA ALA A 115 2.04 6.45 -10.55
C ALA A 115 2.03 6.19 -12.06
N ALA A 116 1.93 7.24 -12.88
CA ALA A 116 2.00 7.14 -14.34
C ALA A 116 3.38 6.66 -14.81
N ARG A 117 4.45 7.16 -14.19
CA ARG A 117 5.83 6.72 -14.49
C ARG A 117 6.02 5.23 -14.21
N THR A 118 5.56 4.72 -13.07
CA THR A 118 5.63 3.27 -12.76
C THR A 118 4.84 2.46 -13.78
N ARG A 119 3.63 2.91 -14.16
CA ARG A 119 2.82 2.22 -15.18
C ARG A 119 3.53 2.21 -16.54
N ALA A 120 4.06 3.34 -16.99
CA ALA A 120 4.78 3.44 -18.26
C ALA A 120 6.02 2.54 -18.30
N TYR A 121 6.79 2.48 -17.20
CA TYR A 121 7.97 1.63 -17.11
C TYR A 121 7.69 0.13 -17.28
N HIS A 122 6.46 -0.31 -16.98
CA HIS A 122 6.04 -1.70 -17.10
C HIS A 122 5.06 -1.96 -18.25
N ALA A 123 4.73 -0.94 -19.04
CA ALA A 123 3.88 -1.08 -20.21
C ALA A 123 4.67 -1.72 -21.36
N ALA A 124 3.95 -2.29 -22.33
CA ALA A 124 4.54 -2.65 -23.61
C ALA A 124 4.96 -1.37 -24.36
N ASP A 125 6.00 -1.47 -25.17
CA ASP A 125 6.43 -0.37 -26.02
C ASP A 125 5.31 0.05 -26.97
N ALA A 126 5.03 1.35 -27.01
CA ALA A 126 4.07 1.94 -27.94
C ALA A 126 4.76 2.32 -29.26
N VAL A 127 3.99 2.36 -30.35
CA VAL A 127 4.47 2.93 -31.61
C VAL A 127 4.79 4.42 -31.38
N PRO A 128 5.99 4.90 -31.72
CA PRO A 128 6.34 6.31 -31.59
C PRO A 128 5.36 7.21 -32.36
N LEU A 129 5.07 8.38 -31.81
CA LEU A 129 4.29 9.40 -32.51
C LEU A 129 5.05 9.88 -33.74
N ASP A 130 4.33 10.11 -34.84
CA ASP A 130 4.89 10.77 -36.01
C ASP A 130 5.16 12.25 -35.65
N PRO A 131 6.41 12.74 -35.75
CA PRO A 131 6.73 14.14 -35.46
C PRO A 131 6.04 15.13 -36.42
N ALA A 132 5.45 14.68 -37.52
CA ALA A 132 4.76 15.50 -38.51
C ALA A 132 3.22 15.49 -38.41
N ALA A 133 2.65 14.77 -37.44
CA ALA A 133 1.19 14.69 -37.22
C ALA A 133 0.61 15.89 -36.46
#